data_AF-A0AAP1RBL9-F1
#
_entry.id   AF-A0AAP1RBL9-F1
#
_cell.length_a   1.000
_cell.length_b   1.000
_cell.length_c   1.000
_cell.angle_alpha   90.00
_cell.angle_beta   90.00
_cell.angle_gamma   90.00
#
_symmetry.space_group_name_H-M   'P 1'
#
loop_
_entity.id
_entity.type
_entity.pdbx_description
1 polymer ?
#
loop_
_entity_poly.entity_id
_entity_poly.type
_entity_poly.pdbx_seq_one_letter_code
_entity_poly.pdbx_strand_id
1 'polypeptide(L)'
;VFVEPVVLEGGAGGNWTVFDEVLDSNVIKQLTLTGCGAACGEMLLRDRYIFVTQNVIGTELTSMTSLANKLNKFDVGWEGNAVSESSLYALSNTGSWGAMMWDSGSKVGHWVLVKGVDDAGNVIIYDPYQG
;
A
#
# COMPACT_ATOMS: atom_id res chain seq x y z
N VAL A 1 22.57 -0.08 31.91
CA VAL A 1 22.00 -0.87 30.79
C VAL A 1 21.60 0.15 29.74
N PHE A 2 22.39 0.26 28.67
CA PHE A 2 22.00 1.04 27.50
C PHE A 2 20.92 0.23 26.80
N VAL A 3 19.73 0.80 26.68
CA VAL A 3 18.66 0.22 25.87
C VAL A 3 19.04 0.57 24.45
N GLU A 4 19.41 -0.42 23.65
CA GLU A 4 19.60 -0.20 22.22
C GLU A 4 18.28 0.36 21.66
N PRO A 5 18.33 1.42 20.84
CA PRO A 5 17.11 1.93 20.22
C PRO A 5 16.56 0.79 19.35
N VAL A 6 15.33 0.39 19.61
CA VAL A 6 14.59 -0.49 18.71
C VAL A 6 14.52 0.25 17.38
N VAL A 7 15.28 -0.23 16.39
CA VAL A 7 15.10 0.17 15.00
C VAL A 7 13.71 -0.34 14.65
N LEU A 8 12.73 0.56 14.66
CA LEU A 8 11.43 0.28 14.07
C LEU A 8 11.70 0.26 12.57
N GLU A 9 11.94 -0.95 12.05
CA GLU A 9 11.86 -1.18 10.61
C GLU A 9 10.46 -0.76 10.19
N GLY A 10 10.40 0.11 9.18
CA GLY A 10 9.15 0.38 8.51
C GLY A 10 8.74 -0.88 7.76
N GLY A 11 7.66 -0.77 7.01
CA GLY A 11 7.41 -1.79 6.00
C GLY A 11 6.44 -2.86 6.45
N ALA A 12 6.24 -3.80 5.54
CA ALA A 12 5.01 -4.58 5.41
C ALA A 12 4.80 -5.62 6.54
N GLY A 13 5.71 -5.68 7.51
CA GLY A 13 5.63 -6.57 8.67
C GLY A 13 5.86 -8.05 8.35
N GLY A 14 6.64 -8.37 7.31
CA GLY A 14 6.96 -9.74 6.90
C GLY A 14 8.40 -9.88 6.41
N ASN A 15 8.77 -11.07 5.94
CA ASN A 15 10.17 -11.44 5.70
C ASN A 15 10.75 -10.95 4.35
N TRP A 16 10.26 -9.82 3.83
CA TRP A 16 10.70 -9.30 2.54
C TRP A 16 12.04 -8.58 2.67
N THR A 17 12.88 -8.69 1.65
CA THR A 17 14.10 -7.89 1.56
C THR A 17 13.73 -6.42 1.39
N VAL A 18 14.10 -5.61 2.38
CA VAL A 18 13.92 -4.15 2.35
C VAL A 18 15.29 -3.50 2.09
N PHE A 19 15.31 -2.44 1.28
CA PHE A 19 16.47 -1.58 1.09
C PHE A 19 16.01 -0.12 0.97
N ASP A 20 16.81 0.79 1.54
CA ASP A 20 16.57 2.24 1.54
C ASP A 20 15.21 2.69 2.11
N GLU A 21 14.70 1.97 3.11
CA GLU A 21 13.48 2.35 3.79
C GLU A 21 13.67 3.57 4.70
N VAL A 22 12.71 4.48 4.61
CA VAL A 22 12.68 5.73 5.37
C VAL A 22 11.25 6.03 5.81
N LEU A 23 11.11 6.67 6.96
CA LEU A 23 9.84 7.29 7.37
C LEU A 23 9.62 8.54 6.52
N ASP A 24 8.46 8.65 5.87
CA ASP A 24 8.12 9.79 5.03
C ASP A 24 6.74 10.33 5.40
N SER A 25 6.71 11.60 5.82
CA SER A 25 5.49 12.33 6.17
C SER A 25 4.43 12.40 5.05
N ASN A 26 4.80 12.09 3.81
CA ASN A 26 3.88 12.00 2.67
C ASN A 26 3.14 10.66 2.61
N VAL A 27 3.62 9.63 3.31
CA VAL A 27 2.96 8.32 3.41
C VAL A 27 1.85 8.39 4.45
N ILE A 28 0.65 7.97 4.06
CA ILE A 28 -0.50 7.98 4.94
C ILE A 28 -0.51 6.71 5.78
N LYS A 29 -0.30 6.88 7.08
CA LYS A 29 -0.32 5.80 8.06
C LYS A 29 -1.72 5.21 8.25
N GLN A 30 -1.81 3.89 8.40
CA GLN A 30 -3.05 3.19 8.74
C GLN A 30 -3.56 3.58 10.14
N LEU A 31 -4.85 3.89 10.23
CA LEU A 31 -5.49 4.30 11.49
C LEU A 31 -5.76 3.12 12.44
N THR A 32 -5.87 1.90 11.90
CA THR A 32 -6.18 0.67 12.66
C THR A 32 -5.27 -0.46 12.22
N LEU A 33 -5.17 -1.53 13.01
CA LEU A 33 -4.38 -2.72 12.68
C LEU A 33 -4.75 -3.39 11.34
N THR A 34 -5.99 -3.21 10.87
CA THR A 34 -6.50 -3.78 9.62
C THR A 34 -6.68 -2.73 8.51
N GLY A 35 -6.23 -1.49 8.75
CA GLY A 35 -6.53 -0.34 7.90
C GLY A 35 -5.60 -0.13 6.71
N CYS A 36 -4.62 -1.00 6.46
CA CYS A 36 -3.64 -0.83 5.38
C CYS A 36 -4.29 -0.61 4.00
N GLY A 37 -5.36 -1.36 3.68
CA GLY A 37 -6.09 -1.18 2.43
C GLY A 37 -6.82 0.17 2.33
N ALA A 38 -7.36 0.66 3.45
CA ALA A 38 -8.02 1.96 3.50
C ALA A 38 -6.99 3.10 3.34
N ALA A 39 -5.82 2.97 3.96
CA ALA A 39 -4.74 3.94 3.85
C ALA A 39 -4.18 4.00 2.42
N CYS A 40 -3.96 2.84 1.79
CA CYS A 40 -3.62 2.78 0.36
C CYS A 40 -4.71 3.42 -0.51
N GLY A 41 -5.99 3.16 -0.21
CA GLY A 41 -7.11 3.77 -0.91
C GLY A 41 -7.13 5.30 -0.78
N GLU A 42 -6.85 5.84 0.41
CA GLU A 42 -6.75 7.27 0.64
C GLU A 42 -5.60 7.89 -0.18
N MET A 43 -4.43 7.25 -0.22
CA MET A 43 -3.31 7.72 -1.04
C MET A 43 -3.62 7.65 -2.55
N LEU A 44 -4.23 6.56 -3.01
CA LEU A 44 -4.63 6.38 -4.42
C LEU A 44 -5.60 7.47 -4.90
N LEU A 45 -6.60 7.81 -4.08
CA LEU A 45 -7.53 8.88 -4.38
C LEU A 45 -6.86 10.25 -4.30
N ARG A 46 -5.96 10.46 -3.34
CA ARG A 46 -5.20 11.70 -3.18
C ARG A 46 -4.29 11.99 -4.38
N ASP A 47 -3.68 10.96 -4.98
CA ASP A 47 -2.90 11.08 -6.22
C ASP A 47 -3.75 11.57 -7.40
N ARG A 48 -5.08 11.41 -7.32
CA ARG A 48 -6.07 11.91 -8.29
C ARG A 48 -6.79 13.17 -7.82
N TYR A 49 -6.26 13.86 -6.79
CA TYR A 49 -6.85 15.06 -6.17
C TYR A 49 -8.23 14.84 -5.54
N ILE A 50 -8.54 13.61 -5.13
CA ILE A 50 -9.79 13.24 -4.45
C ILE A 50 -9.48 12.96 -2.98
N PHE A 51 -9.99 13.81 -2.10
CA PHE A 51 -9.65 13.78 -0.67
C PHE A 51 -10.72 13.04 0.13
N VAL A 52 -10.47 11.74 0.38
CA VAL A 52 -11.38 10.86 1.15
C VAL A 52 -10.58 10.12 2.21
N THR A 53 -10.98 10.27 3.48
CA THR A 53 -10.27 9.67 4.62
C THR A 53 -10.53 8.16 4.74
N GLN A 54 -9.58 7.44 5.35
CA GLN A 54 -9.69 6.03 5.74
C GLN A 54 -11.02 5.64 6.42
N ASN A 55 -11.56 6.47 7.31
CA ASN A 55 -12.82 6.19 8.00
C ASN A 55 -14.03 6.14 7.05
N VAL A 56 -13.98 6.90 5.95
CA VAL A 56 -15.02 6.93 4.92
C VAL A 56 -14.86 5.75 3.96
N ILE A 57 -13.62 5.32 3.71
CA ILE A 57 -13.32 4.12 2.89
C ILE A 57 -13.66 2.83 3.65
N GLY A 58 -13.45 2.81 4.98
CA GLY A 58 -13.66 1.68 5.88
C GLY A 58 -12.36 0.94 6.18
N THR A 59 -12.04 0.82 7.48
CA THR A 59 -10.74 0.36 8.02
C THR A 59 -10.68 -1.14 8.33
N GLU A 60 -11.65 -1.92 7.87
CA GLU A 60 -11.66 -3.37 7.98
C GLU A 60 -10.76 -4.04 6.93
N LEU A 61 -10.41 -5.32 7.17
CA LEU A 61 -9.70 -6.13 6.18
C LEU A 61 -10.44 -6.12 4.85
N THR A 62 -9.71 -5.89 3.77
CA THR A 62 -10.31 -5.73 2.44
C THR A 62 -9.56 -6.54 1.39
N SER A 63 -10.30 -7.19 0.50
CA SER A 63 -9.78 -7.88 -0.67
C SER A 63 -9.59 -6.92 -1.85
N MET A 64 -8.90 -7.36 -2.90
CA MET A 64 -8.69 -6.57 -4.12
C MET A 64 -10.02 -6.05 -4.70
N THR A 65 -11.02 -6.91 -4.85
CA THR A 65 -12.34 -6.53 -5.36
C THR A 65 -13.10 -5.63 -4.40
N SER A 66 -13.01 -5.87 -3.08
CA SER A 66 -13.69 -5.05 -2.09
C SER A 66 -13.13 -3.63 -2.04
N LEU A 67 -11.80 -3.49 -2.10
CA LEU A 67 -11.15 -2.18 -2.16
C LEU A 67 -11.51 -1.44 -3.45
N ALA A 68 -11.42 -2.09 -4.62
CA ALA A 68 -11.82 -1.48 -5.89
C ALA A 68 -13.28 -0.99 -5.85
N ASN A 69 -14.20 -1.79 -5.30
CA ASN A 69 -15.60 -1.39 -5.13
C ASN A 69 -15.79 -0.19 -4.20
N LYS A 70 -14.96 -0.06 -3.16
CA LYS A 70 -14.97 1.11 -2.28
C LYS A 70 -14.47 2.35 -3.01
N LEU A 71 -13.36 2.25 -3.74
CA LEU A 71 -12.78 3.36 -4.52
C LEU A 71 -13.73 3.84 -5.63
N ASN A 72 -14.41 2.91 -6.30
CA ASN A 72 -15.42 3.18 -7.33
C ASN A 72 -16.65 3.97 -6.85
N LYS A 73 -16.81 4.19 -5.54
CA LYS A 73 -17.83 5.12 -5.00
C LYS A 73 -17.41 6.59 -5.12
N PHE A 74 -16.12 6.86 -5.31
CA PHE A 74 -15.53 8.20 -5.30
C PHE A 74 -14.92 8.58 -6.66
N ASP A 75 -14.39 7.59 -7.38
CA ASP A 75 -13.76 7.76 -8.69
C ASP A 75 -13.92 6.47 -9.49
N VAL A 76 -14.30 6.52 -10.76
CA VAL A 76 -14.63 5.31 -11.54
C VAL A 76 -13.39 4.68 -12.19
N GLY A 77 -13.45 3.37 -12.45
CA GLY A 77 -12.44 2.65 -13.23
C GLY A 77 -11.39 1.92 -12.40
N TRP A 78 -11.62 1.75 -11.10
CA TRP A 78 -10.76 0.90 -10.28
C TRP A 78 -11.10 -0.57 -10.49
N GLU A 79 -10.06 -1.37 -10.73
CA GLU A 79 -10.17 -2.82 -10.88
C GLU A 79 -9.25 -3.52 -9.89
N GLY A 80 -9.72 -4.63 -9.31
CA GLY A 80 -8.96 -5.45 -8.38
C GLY A 80 -8.81 -6.86 -8.95
N ASN A 81 -7.60 -7.18 -9.42
CA ASN A 81 -7.29 -8.45 -10.08
C ASN A 81 -5.94 -9.00 -9.63
N ALA A 82 -5.75 -10.31 -9.75
CA ALA A 82 -4.42 -10.91 -9.64
C ALA A 82 -3.57 -10.50 -10.85
N VAL A 83 -2.29 -10.25 -10.61
CA VAL A 83 -1.33 -9.79 -11.64
C VAL A 83 -0.08 -10.66 -11.61
N SER A 84 0.65 -10.69 -12.72
CA SER A 84 1.96 -11.33 -12.84
C SER A 84 3.07 -10.29 -12.91
N GLU A 85 4.33 -10.71 -12.80
CA GLU A 85 5.49 -9.82 -12.92
C GLU A 85 5.48 -8.99 -14.22
N SER A 86 4.99 -9.56 -15.32
CA SER A 86 4.83 -8.88 -16.60
C SER A 86 3.86 -7.68 -16.56
N SER A 87 2.96 -7.62 -15.57
CA SER A 87 2.02 -6.51 -15.39
C SER A 87 2.66 -5.29 -14.73
N LEU A 88 3.82 -5.44 -14.07
CA LEU A 88 4.45 -4.40 -13.26
C LEU A 88 4.70 -3.11 -14.05
N TYR A 89 5.32 -3.22 -15.22
CA TYR A 89 5.60 -2.06 -16.08
C TYR A 89 4.32 -1.44 -16.65
N ALA A 90 3.36 -2.26 -17.05
CA ALA A 90 2.08 -1.77 -17.56
C ALA A 90 1.32 -0.97 -16.50
N LEU A 91 1.27 -1.47 -15.26
CA LEU A 91 0.63 -0.79 -14.13
C LEU A 91 1.37 0.50 -13.75
N SER A 92 2.70 0.45 -13.70
CA SER A 92 3.52 1.61 -13.33
C SER A 92 3.42 2.75 -14.34
N ASN A 93 3.02 2.48 -15.59
CA ASN A 93 2.73 3.51 -16.59
C ASN A 93 1.34 4.18 -16.42
N THR A 94 0.49 3.67 -15.52
CA THR A 94 -0.85 4.25 -15.26
C THR A 94 -0.86 5.22 -14.07
N GLY A 95 0.29 5.41 -13.41
CA GLY A 95 0.41 6.09 -12.14
C GLY A 95 0.48 5.10 -10.97
N SER A 96 0.13 5.56 -9.77
CA SER A 96 0.20 4.73 -8.58
C SER A 96 -0.92 3.70 -8.53
N TRP A 97 -0.61 2.52 -7.99
CA TRP A 97 -1.54 1.38 -7.91
C TRP A 97 -1.35 0.64 -6.59
N GLY A 98 -2.39 -0.06 -6.13
CA GLY A 98 -2.35 -0.82 -4.88
C GLY A 98 -1.87 -2.26 -5.11
N ALA A 99 -0.94 -2.73 -4.29
CA ALA A 99 -0.48 -4.12 -4.28
C ALA A 99 -0.81 -4.79 -2.95
N MET A 100 -1.24 -6.05 -3.00
CA MET A 100 -1.36 -6.89 -1.81
C MET A 100 -0.17 -7.85 -1.75
N MET A 101 0.70 -7.66 -0.77
CA MET A 101 1.83 -8.53 -0.50
C MET A 101 1.43 -9.68 0.41
N TRP A 102 1.91 -10.88 0.11
CA TRP A 102 1.68 -12.09 0.89
C TRP A 102 3.00 -12.71 1.30
N ASP A 103 3.14 -13.02 2.58
CA ASP A 103 4.25 -13.83 3.08
C ASP A 103 3.84 -15.31 3.10
N SER A 104 4.80 -16.19 2.84
CA SER A 104 4.57 -17.63 2.78
C SER A 104 4.05 -18.14 4.14
N GLY A 105 2.87 -18.78 4.12
CA GLY A 105 2.22 -19.26 5.34
C GLY A 105 1.36 -18.23 6.08
N SER A 106 1.34 -16.97 5.64
CA SER A 106 0.42 -15.98 6.19
C SER A 106 -1.01 -16.21 5.70
N LYS A 107 -1.98 -15.97 6.58
CA LYS A 107 -3.43 -16.00 6.27
C LYS A 107 -3.98 -14.63 5.87
N VAL A 108 -3.19 -13.57 6.07
CA VAL A 108 -3.58 -12.18 5.83
C VAL A 108 -2.46 -11.51 5.05
N GLY A 109 -2.81 -10.92 3.90
CA GLY A 109 -1.90 -10.08 3.12
C GLY A 109 -1.85 -8.65 3.64
N HIS A 110 -0.77 -7.95 3.30
CA HIS A 110 -0.58 -6.54 3.62
C HIS A 110 -0.76 -5.69 2.35
N TRP A 111 -1.46 -4.56 2.48
CA TRP A 111 -1.61 -3.63 1.37
C TRP A 111 -0.51 -2.58 1.40
N VAL A 112 0.09 -2.36 0.24
CA VAL A 112 1.02 -1.26 0.01
C VAL A 112 0.62 -0.49 -1.24
N LEU A 113 1.05 0.76 -1.31
CA LEU A 113 0.91 1.57 -2.52
C LEU A 113 2.21 1.50 -3.32
N VAL A 114 2.12 1.16 -4.59
CA VAL A 114 3.26 1.22 -5.51
C VAL A 114 3.21 2.56 -6.24
N LYS A 115 4.28 3.36 -6.10
CA LYS A 115 4.42 4.66 -6.79
C LYS A 115 4.97 4.52 -8.20
N GLY A 116 5.73 3.46 -8.46
CA GLY A 116 6.34 3.19 -9.76
C GLY A 116 7.57 2.29 -9.63
N VAL A 117 8.41 2.33 -10.65
CA VAL A 117 9.69 1.62 -10.72
C VAL A 117 10.79 2.66 -10.98
N ASP A 118 11.91 2.59 -10.26
CA ASP A 118 13.05 3.48 -10.48
C ASP A 118 13.89 3.07 -11.70
N ASP A 119 14.91 3.86 -12.04
CA ASP A 119 15.79 3.61 -13.19
C ASP A 119 16.63 2.32 -13.05
N ALA A 120 16.77 1.78 -11.83
CA ALA A 120 17.47 0.53 -11.54
C ALA A 120 16.55 -0.69 -11.56
N GLY A 121 15.24 -0.50 -11.77
CA GLY A 121 14.24 -1.58 -11.80
C GLY A 121 13.65 -1.93 -10.43
N ASN A 122 13.90 -1.11 -9.40
CA ASN A 122 13.35 -1.31 -8.08
C ASN A 122 11.93 -0.75 -7.96
N VAL A 123 11.06 -1.45 -7.23
CA VAL A 123 9.69 -1.02 -6.99
C VAL A 123 9.66 -0.02 -5.84
N ILE A 124 9.13 1.19 -6.08
CA ILE A 124 8.97 2.22 -5.07
C ILE A 124 7.66 1.99 -4.34
N ILE A 125 7.74 1.69 -3.04
CA ILE A 125 6.61 1.30 -2.20
C ILE A 125 6.37 2.33 -1.10
N TYR A 126 5.11 2.72 -0.93
CA TYR A 126 4.63 3.51 0.20
C TYR A 126 3.83 2.57 1.12
N ASP A 127 4.40 2.29 2.29
CA ASP A 127 3.83 1.36 3.25
C ASP A 127 3.03 2.08 4.35
N PRO A 128 1.71 1.81 4.47
CA PRO A 128 0.89 2.48 5.47
C PRO A 128 1.13 2.01 6.92
N TYR A 129 1.90 0.96 7.20
CA TYR A 129 2.02 0.40 8.55
C TYR A 129 2.62 1.40 9.54
N GLN A 130 3.72 2.06 9.16
CA GLN A 130 4.39 3.05 10.01
C GLN A 130 4.32 4.49 9.48
N GLY A 131 3.92 4.70 8.22
CA GLY A 131 4.15 5.97 7.53
C GLY A 131 5.61 6.07 7.12
#